data_AF-A0A2D8EI98-F1
#
_entry.id   AF-A0A2D8EI98-F1
#
_cell.length_a   1.000
_cell.length_b   1.000
_cell.length_c   1.000
_cell.angle_alpha   90.00
_cell.angle_beta   90.00
_cell.angle_gamma   90.00
#
_symmetry.space_group_name_H-M   'P 1'
#
loop_
_entity.id
_entity.type
_entity.pdbx_description
1 polymer ?
#
loop_
_entity_poly.entity_id
_entity_poly.type
_entity_poly.pdbx_seq_one_letter_code
_entity_poly.pdbx_strand_id
1 'polypeptide(L)'
;MSIHEANEFVTNFHRHSKPTRGAKYAIGASLDKLFGVAIVGRPVARRLDDGFTAEVLRVCVVDNAPKNTCSFLYGRCWRIWQQMGGLKMITYTLQKESGASLRGVGWKIIGETGGWKENKGWTTRPNRDWLPIYGQLKFRWEIK
;
A
#
# COMPACT_ATOMS: atom_id res chain seq x y z
N MET A 1 -1.60 3.55 -16.66
CA MET A 1 -0.35 2.95 -16.16
C MET A 1 -0.59 1.47 -15.95
N SER A 2 0.28 0.65 -16.52
CA SER A 2 0.28 -0.79 -16.32
C SER A 2 0.85 -1.17 -14.95
N ILE A 3 0.52 -2.38 -14.48
CA ILE A 3 1.09 -2.92 -13.24
C ILE A 3 2.61 -3.13 -13.39
N HIS A 4 3.08 -3.43 -14.60
CA HIS A 4 4.50 -3.62 -14.89
C HIS A 4 5.28 -2.32 -14.68
N GLU A 5 4.88 -1.22 -15.32
CA GLU A 5 5.50 0.10 -15.16
C GLU A 5 5.50 0.56 -13.69
N ALA A 6 4.40 0.33 -12.97
CA ALA A 6 4.31 0.69 -11.55
C ALA A 6 5.28 -0.14 -10.69
N ASN A 7 5.47 -1.43 -11.00
CA ASN A 7 6.42 -2.30 -10.31
C ASN A 7 7.88 -1.93 -10.63
N GLU A 8 8.18 -1.54 -11.86
CA GLU A 8 9.51 -1.00 -12.22
C GLU A 8 9.81 0.27 -11.43
N PHE A 9 8.85 1.20 -11.35
CA PHE A 9 8.98 2.40 -10.54
C PHE A 9 9.22 2.08 -9.05
N VAL A 10 8.46 1.13 -8.48
CA VAL A 10 8.66 0.67 -7.09
C VAL A 10 10.06 0.07 -6.91
N THR A 11 10.55 -0.71 -7.88
CA THR A 11 11.89 -1.32 -7.82
C THR A 11 12.98 -0.27 -7.77
N ASN A 12 12.84 0.80 -8.56
CA ASN A 12 13.86 1.85 -8.67
C ASN A 12 13.85 2.82 -7.49
N PHE A 13 12.69 3.10 -6.88
CA PHE A 13 12.55 4.20 -5.92
C PHE A 13 12.07 3.81 -4.52
N HIS A 14 11.55 2.60 -4.31
CA HIS A 14 11.01 2.23 -3.00
C HIS A 14 12.10 1.64 -2.09
N ARG A 15 12.35 2.31 -0.96
CA ARG A 15 13.43 1.96 -0.01
C ARG A 15 13.40 0.53 0.56
N HIS A 16 12.24 -0.12 0.60
CA HIS A 16 12.02 -1.35 1.38
C HIS A 16 11.08 -2.37 0.73
N SER A 17 10.22 -1.95 -0.20
CA SER A 17 9.17 -2.83 -0.73
C SER A 17 9.61 -3.48 -2.04
N LYS A 18 9.47 -4.81 -2.11
CA LYS A 18 9.58 -5.57 -3.35
C LYS A 18 8.37 -5.33 -4.27
N PRO A 19 8.48 -5.56 -5.59
CA PRO A 19 7.36 -5.58 -6.53
C PRO A 19 6.18 -6.43 -6.06
N THR A 20 4.97 -6.07 -6.47
CA THR A 20 3.77 -6.87 -6.22
C THR A 20 3.65 -7.97 -7.27
N ARG A 21 3.21 -9.17 -6.85
CA ARG A 21 2.98 -10.31 -7.75
C ARG A 21 1.56 -10.33 -8.36
N GLY A 22 0.64 -9.54 -7.81
CA GLY A 22 -0.73 -9.45 -8.27
C GLY A 22 -1.33 -8.11 -7.85
N ALA A 23 -2.14 -7.54 -8.73
CA ALA A 23 -2.82 -6.28 -8.52
C ALA A 23 -4.14 -6.26 -9.30
N LYS A 24 -5.10 -5.46 -8.84
CA LYS A 24 -6.33 -5.15 -9.56
C LYS A 24 -6.09 -4.00 -10.55
N TYR A 25 -5.39 -2.95 -10.10
CA TYR A 25 -5.02 -1.80 -10.92
C TYR A 25 -3.83 -1.05 -10.31
N ALA A 26 -3.23 -0.18 -11.12
CA ALA A 26 -2.19 0.75 -10.69
C ALA A 26 -2.49 2.15 -11.22
N ILE A 27 -2.05 3.17 -10.49
CA ILE A 27 -2.17 4.58 -10.86
C ILE A 27 -0.84 5.31 -10.70
N GLY A 28 -0.65 6.35 -11.51
CA GLY A 28 0.48 7.27 -11.43
C GLY A 28 0.03 8.66 -11.02
N ALA A 29 0.90 9.38 -10.31
CA ALA A 29 0.81 10.81 -10.08
C ALA A 29 1.86 11.51 -10.95
N SER A 30 1.41 12.23 -11.97
CA SER A 30 2.27 12.87 -12.97
C SER A 30 1.87 14.32 -13.21
N LEU A 31 2.86 15.14 -13.55
CA LEU A 31 2.68 16.46 -14.17
C LEU A 31 3.51 16.49 -15.46
N ASP A 32 4.70 17.09 -15.43
CA ASP A 32 5.74 17.04 -16.46
C ASP A 32 6.43 15.67 -16.54
N LYS A 33 6.48 14.96 -15.42
CA LYS A 33 7.02 13.60 -15.30
C LYS A 33 6.24 12.80 -14.27
N LEU A 34 6.58 11.52 -14.15
CA LEU A 34 6.02 10.63 -13.14
C LEU A 34 6.70 10.85 -11.78
N PHE A 35 5.93 11.27 -10.79
CA PHE A 35 6.42 11.54 -9.43
C PHE A 35 6.10 10.43 -8.43
N GLY A 36 5.14 9.56 -8.74
CA GLY A 36 4.81 8.47 -7.86
C GLY A 36 3.77 7.54 -8.42
N VAL A 37 3.67 6.36 -7.81
CA VAL A 37 2.75 5.30 -8.21
C VAL A 37 2.07 4.72 -6.98
N ALA A 38 0.86 4.20 -7.19
CA ALA A 38 0.19 3.35 -6.24
C ALA A 38 -0.33 2.09 -6.92
N ILE A 39 -0.21 0.96 -6.22
CA ILE A 39 -0.64 -0.35 -6.71
C ILE A 39 -1.70 -0.88 -5.74
N VAL A 40 -2.89 -1.19 -6.27
CA VAL A 40 -4.02 -1.71 -5.50
C VAL A 40 -4.26 -3.16 -5.86
N GLY A 41 -4.50 -4.01 -4.87
CA GLY A 41 -4.77 -5.43 -5.07
C GLY A 41 -5.75 -6.01 -4.07
N ARG A 42 -5.86 -7.34 -4.06
CA ARG A 42 -6.60 -8.07 -3.05
C ARG A 42 -5.91 -7.90 -1.69
N PRO A 43 -6.67 -7.83 -0.58
CA PRO A 43 -6.08 -7.83 0.76
C PRO A 43 -5.14 -9.02 0.97
N VAL A 44 -3.96 -8.75 1.52
CA VAL A 44 -2.98 -9.83 1.82
C VAL A 44 -3.51 -10.73 2.94
N ALA A 45 -4.25 -10.15 3.88
CA ALA A 45 -4.94 -10.89 4.93
C ALA A 45 -6.22 -11.54 4.39
N ARG A 46 -6.21 -12.88 4.24
CA ARG A 46 -7.31 -13.65 3.64
C ARG A 46 -8.70 -13.37 4.22
N ARG A 47 -8.79 -13.03 5.51
CA ARG A 47 -10.07 -12.73 6.19
C ARG A 47 -10.70 -11.41 5.77
N LEU A 48 -9.93 -10.54 5.09
CA LEU A 48 -10.40 -9.27 4.56
C LEU A 48 -10.73 -9.34 3.07
N ASP A 49 -10.41 -10.45 2.40
CA ASP A 49 -10.64 -10.61 0.97
C ASP A 49 -12.08 -11.08 0.70
N ASP A 50 -13.02 -10.18 0.99
CA ASP A 50 -14.48 -10.37 0.95
C ASP A 50 -15.11 -9.98 -0.41
N GLY A 51 -14.29 -9.65 -1.41
CA GLY A 51 -14.73 -9.16 -2.72
C GLY A 51 -15.01 -7.65 -2.77
N PHE A 52 -15.30 -7.01 -1.64
CA PHE A 52 -15.64 -5.58 -1.54
C PHE A 52 -14.51 -4.72 -0.95
N THR A 53 -13.54 -5.37 -0.32
CA THR A 53 -12.36 -4.75 0.27
C THR A 53 -11.15 -4.86 -0.67
N ALA A 54 -10.47 -3.74 -0.91
CA ALA A 54 -9.17 -3.72 -1.58
C ALA A 54 -8.06 -3.22 -0.66
N GLU A 55 -6.81 -3.52 -1.00
CA GLU A 55 -5.63 -3.05 -0.27
C GLU A 55 -4.72 -2.21 -1.18
N VAL A 56 -4.31 -1.04 -0.71
CA VAL A 56 -3.20 -0.30 -1.32
C VAL A 56 -1.91 -1.00 -0.90
N LEU A 57 -1.39 -1.83 -1.81
CA LEU A 57 -0.23 -2.68 -1.58
C LEU A 57 1.07 -1.87 -1.59
N ARG A 58 1.15 -0.87 -2.48
CA ARG A 58 2.33 -0.01 -2.62
C ARG A 58 1.89 1.43 -2.84
N VAL A 59 2.61 2.34 -2.21
CA VAL A 59 2.72 3.75 -2.59
C VAL A 59 4.19 4.08 -2.63
N CYS A 60 4.67 4.57 -3.77
CA CYS A 60 6.06 4.97 -3.95
C CYS A 60 6.09 6.34 -4.60
N VAL A 61 6.83 7.27 -4.02
CA VAL A 61 7.01 8.63 -4.55
C VAL A 61 8.49 8.95 -4.56
N VAL A 62 8.96 9.70 -5.55
CA VAL A 62 10.34 10.20 -5.57
C VAL A 62 10.52 11.29 -4.52
N ASP A 63 11.74 11.46 -4.01
CA ASP A 63 12.02 12.40 -2.90
C ASP A 63 11.72 13.87 -3.25
N ASN A 64 11.80 14.25 -4.54
CA ASN A 64 11.49 15.60 -5.02
C ASN A 64 10.06 15.74 -5.57
N ALA A 65 9.14 14.85 -5.19
CA ALA A 65 7.75 14.94 -5.60
C ALA A 65 7.05 16.18 -5.00
N PRO A 66 6.04 16.75 -5.70
CA PRO A 66 5.20 17.80 -5.14
C PRO A 66 4.61 17.42 -3.77
N LYS A 67 4.36 18.44 -2.94
CA LYS A 67 3.70 18.21 -1.64
C LYS A 67 2.35 17.50 -1.86
N ASN A 68 2.01 16.60 -0.94
CA ASN A 68 0.77 15.81 -0.95
C ASN A 68 0.64 14.75 -2.05
N THR A 69 1.70 14.39 -2.80
CA THR A 69 1.63 13.29 -3.79
C THR A 69 1.16 11.97 -3.18
N CYS A 70 1.64 11.60 -1.98
CA CYS A 70 1.14 10.40 -1.29
C CYS A 70 -0.36 10.49 -0.97
N SER A 71 -0.80 11.63 -0.42
CA SER A 71 -2.22 11.87 -0.09
C SER A 71 -3.09 11.78 -1.34
N PHE A 72 -2.65 12.41 -2.44
CA PHE A 72 -3.31 12.33 -3.74
C PHE A 72 -3.48 10.88 -4.19
N LEU A 73 -2.40 10.08 -4.15
CA LEU A 73 -2.44 8.68 -4.55
C LEU A 73 -3.42 7.87 -3.69
N TYR A 74 -3.35 7.97 -2.35
CA TYR A 74 -4.28 7.27 -1.46
C TYR A 74 -5.74 7.66 -1.70
N GLY A 75 -6.01 8.96 -1.86
CA GLY A 75 -7.36 9.46 -2.14
C GLY A 75 -7.89 8.98 -3.49
N ARG A 76 -7.03 8.93 -4.52
CA ARG A 76 -7.41 8.45 -5.86
C ARG A 76 -7.62 6.94 -5.90
N CYS A 77 -6.80 6.17 -5.19
CA CYS A 77 -7.02 4.74 -5.01
C CYS A 77 -8.44 4.48 -4.49
N TRP A 78 -8.83 5.15 -3.39
CA TRP A 78 -10.16 4.98 -2.81
C TRP A 78 -11.27 5.34 -3.78
N ARG A 79 -11.22 6.53 -4.39
CA ARG A 79 -12.24 6.98 -5.35
C ARG A 79 -12.43 6.00 -6.50
N ILE A 80 -11.34 5.46 -7.05
CA ILE A 80 -11.42 4.48 -8.14
C ILE A 80 -12.08 3.19 -7.65
N TRP A 81 -11.70 2.69 -6.48
CA TRP A 81 -12.29 1.46 -5.94
C TRP A 81 -13.79 1.60 -5.68
N GLN A 82 -14.25 2.76 -5.19
CA GLN A 82 -15.68 3.04 -5.06
C GLN A 82 -16.42 2.90 -6.40
N GLN A 83 -15.84 3.42 -7.50
CA GLN A 83 -16.44 3.28 -8.84
C GLN A 83 -16.44 1.83 -9.34
N MET A 84 -15.55 0.97 -8.82
CA MET A 84 -15.53 -0.46 -9.12
C MET A 84 -16.48 -1.28 -8.24
N GLY A 85 -17.32 -0.65 -7.40
CA GLY A 85 -18.23 -1.31 -6.46
C GLY A 85 -17.62 -1.64 -5.09
N GLY A 86 -16.44 -1.11 -4.80
CA GLY A 86 -15.74 -1.29 -3.54
C GLY A 86 -16.38 -0.57 -2.37
N LEU A 87 -16.46 -1.23 -1.22
CA LEU A 87 -17.07 -0.68 0.01
C LEU A 87 -16.04 -0.30 1.08
N LYS A 88 -14.78 -0.71 0.89
CA LYS A 88 -13.74 -0.57 1.90
C LYS A 88 -12.35 -0.63 1.27
N MET A 89 -11.43 0.16 1.79
CA MET A 89 -10.03 0.04 1.42
C MET A 89 -9.13 0.08 2.64
N ILE A 90 -8.07 -0.73 2.61
CA ILE A 90 -7.08 -0.83 3.69
C ILE A 90 -5.66 -0.59 3.19
N THR A 91 -4.77 -0.26 4.12
CA THR A 91 -3.33 -0.27 3.91
C THR A 91 -2.61 -0.38 5.25
N TYR A 92 -1.30 -0.55 5.21
CA TYR A 92 -0.48 -0.70 6.41
C TYR A 92 0.74 0.21 6.34
N THR A 93 1.00 0.93 7.42
CA THR A 93 2.24 1.70 7.64
C THR A 93 2.92 1.18 8.89
N LEU A 94 4.24 1.32 9.00
CA LEU A 94 4.94 1.15 10.26
C LEU A 94 4.43 2.17 11.28
N GLN A 95 4.40 1.80 12.56
CA GLN A 95 3.92 2.72 13.60
C GLN A 95 4.81 3.96 13.75
N LYS A 96 6.10 3.85 13.41
CA LYS A 96 7.04 4.98 13.40
C LYS A 96 6.81 5.96 12.25
N GLU A 97 6.04 5.59 11.24
CA GLU A 97 5.71 6.48 10.13
C GLU A 97 4.59 7.42 10.54
N SER A 98 4.71 8.70 10.17
CA SER A 98 3.78 9.73 10.65
C SER A 98 2.34 9.47 10.26
N GLY A 99 2.06 8.76 9.16
CA GLY A 99 0.71 8.54 8.64
C GLY A 99 0.00 9.81 8.14
N ALA A 100 0.72 10.94 8.01
CA ALA A 100 0.13 12.24 7.69
C ALA A 100 -0.62 12.23 6.36
N SER A 101 -0.11 11.51 5.35
CA SER A 101 -0.75 11.41 4.05
C SER A 101 -2.11 10.73 4.09
N LEU A 102 -2.27 9.71 4.95
CA LEU A 102 -3.52 8.96 5.12
C LEU A 102 -4.55 9.78 5.90
N ARG A 103 -4.12 10.43 6.99
CA ARG A 103 -4.99 11.37 7.74
C ARG A 103 -5.51 12.50 6.86
N GLY A 104 -4.64 13.05 6.01
CA GLY A 104 -5.00 14.14 5.10
C GLY A 104 -6.09 13.79 4.08
N VAL A 105 -6.39 12.49 3.88
CA VAL A 105 -7.48 12.03 3.00
C VAL A 105 -8.53 11.20 3.74
N GLY A 106 -8.64 11.35 5.07
CA GLY A 106 -9.76 10.83 5.85
C GLY A 106 -9.66 9.35 6.24
N TRP A 107 -8.50 8.71 6.05
CA TRP A 107 -8.29 7.34 6.51
C TRP A 107 -8.13 7.31 8.03
N LYS A 108 -8.59 6.22 8.64
CA LYS A 108 -8.57 6.02 10.10
C LYS A 108 -7.73 4.81 10.48
N ILE A 109 -7.02 4.89 11.60
CA ILE A 109 -6.38 3.72 12.21
C ILE A 109 -7.47 2.87 12.86
N ILE A 110 -7.53 1.59 12.52
CA ILE A 110 -8.55 0.64 13.02
C ILE A 110 -7.93 -0.60 13.69
N GLY A 111 -6.63 -0.55 13.97
CA GLY A 111 -5.93 -1.61 14.67
C GLY A 111 -4.44 -1.63 14.36
N GLU A 112 -3.78 -2.56 15.04
CA GLU A 112 -2.34 -2.76 14.99
C GLU A 112 -2.03 -4.21 14.62
N THR A 113 -0.94 -4.42 13.88
CA THR A 113 -0.48 -5.75 13.47
C THR A 113 1.03 -5.74 13.24
N GLY A 114 1.64 -6.89 12.98
CA GLY A 114 3.09 -7.01 12.78
C GLY A 114 3.79 -7.54 14.02
N GLY A 115 5.08 -7.21 14.19
CA GLY A 115 5.88 -7.73 15.30
C GLY A 115 6.20 -9.23 15.17
N TRP A 116 6.21 -9.77 13.94
CA TRP A 116 6.38 -11.20 13.73
C TRP A 116 7.85 -11.60 13.90
N LYS A 117 8.11 -12.60 14.75
CA LYS A 117 9.41 -13.26 14.84
C LYS A 117 9.70 -14.04 13.56
N GLU A 118 10.98 -14.30 13.29
CA GLU A 118 11.41 -15.20 12.24
C GLU A 118 10.71 -16.57 12.37
N ASN A 119 10.34 -17.18 11.25
CA ASN A 119 9.57 -18.44 11.19
C ASN A 119 8.24 -18.46 11.96
N LYS A 120 7.63 -17.28 12.22
CA LYS A 120 6.29 -17.16 12.79
C LYS A 120 5.39 -16.31 11.89
N GLY A 121 4.09 -16.60 11.91
CA GLY A 121 3.10 -15.83 11.15
C GLY A 121 3.29 -15.96 9.64
N TRP A 122 3.60 -14.85 8.96
CA TRP A 122 3.59 -14.76 7.49
C TRP A 122 4.80 -15.41 6.80
N THR A 123 5.90 -15.62 7.53
CA THR A 123 7.18 -16.19 7.04
C THR A 123 7.26 -17.72 7.10
N THR A 124 6.21 -18.40 7.60
CA THR A 124 6.17 -19.87 7.68
C THR A 124 5.97 -20.57 6.34
N ARG A 125 5.83 -19.82 5.24
CA ARG A 125 5.57 -20.37 3.90
C ARG A 125 6.86 -20.38 3.07
N PRO A 126 7.03 -21.37 2.16
CA PRO A 126 8.15 -21.39 1.23
C PRO A 126 8.28 -20.08 0.43
N ASN A 127 9.52 -19.65 0.16
CA ASN A 127 9.85 -18.43 -0.61
C ASN A 127 9.38 -17.11 0.03
N ARG A 128 9.32 -17.06 1.36
CA ARG A 128 9.05 -15.83 2.13
C ARG A 128 10.17 -15.56 3.11
N ASP A 129 11.27 -15.04 2.57
CA ASP A 129 12.41 -14.61 3.36
C ASP A 129 11.96 -13.60 4.41
N TRP A 130 12.48 -13.75 5.62
CA TRP A 130 12.25 -12.76 6.66
C TRP A 130 12.98 -11.46 6.29
N LEU A 131 12.32 -10.33 6.55
CA LEU A 131 12.90 -9.00 6.44
C LEU A 131 12.71 -8.27 7.77
N PRO A 132 13.65 -7.40 8.18
CA PRO A 132 13.54 -6.61 9.41
C PRO A 132 12.24 -5.80 9.55
N ILE A 133 11.60 -5.46 8.42
CA ILE A 133 10.32 -4.75 8.41
C ILE A 133 9.13 -5.60 8.91
N TYR A 134 9.24 -6.92 8.93
CA TYR A 134 8.18 -7.82 9.42
C TYR A 134 8.16 -7.96 10.94
N GLY A 135 9.30 -7.74 11.59
CA GLY A 135 9.42 -7.66 13.04
C GLY A 135 8.93 -6.33 13.63
N GLN A 136 8.53 -5.37 12.80
CA GLN A 136 8.04 -4.06 13.25
C GLN A 136 6.52 -4.03 13.34
N LEU A 137 6.00 -3.28 14.32
CA LEU A 137 4.58 -3.02 14.44
C LEU A 137 4.11 -2.07 13.34
N LYS A 138 2.88 -2.29 12.91
CA LYS A 138 2.21 -1.58 11.84
C LYS A 138 0.82 -1.13 12.29
N PHE A 139 0.44 0.07 11.86
CA PHE A 139 -0.95 0.49 11.89
C PHE A 139 -1.69 -0.04 10.68
N ARG A 140 -2.88 -0.57 10.89
CA ARG A 140 -3.85 -0.85 9.85
C ARG A 140 -4.75 0.36 9.68
N TRP A 141 -4.72 0.92 8.48
CA TRP A 141 -5.57 2.05 8.10
C TRP A 141 -6.76 1.56 7.29
N GLU A 142 -7.89 2.25 7.41
CA GLU A 142 -9.13 1.97 6.69
C GLU A 142 -9.83 3.26 6.23
N ILE A 143 -10.48 3.17 5.07
CA ILE A 143 -11.51 4.11 4.60
C ILE A 143 -12.71 3.33 4.04
N LYS A 144 -13.91 3.91 4.17
CA LYS A 144 -15.21 3.37 3.74
C LYS A 144 -16.12 4.51 3.31
#